data_AF-A0A8H6YZ98-F1
#
_entry.id   AF-A0A8H6YZ98-F1
#
_cell.length_a   1.000
_cell.length_b   1.000
_cell.length_c   1.000
_cell.angle_alpha   90.00
_cell.angle_beta   90.00
_cell.angle_gamma   90.00
#
_symmetry.space_group_name_H-M   'P 1'
#
loop_
_entity.id
_entity.type
_entity.pdbx_description
1 polymer ?
#
loop_
_entity_poly.entity_id
_entity_poly.type
_entity_poly.pdbx_seq_one_letter_code
_entity_poly.pdbx_strand_id
1 'polypeptide(L)'
;MPATIRDHERFESRPSFRYDQASGVKSPESSSSSATIMPSTAPPMGGRRILRSSPSMTSLASSLSSISIYTTTSSKTTWGPGALAGKAILALGKAAIRGAERVVIAKRMAVLRSHLPCSDDRAGPHTSFMDEVFDDLVELSRPELYPDSIRIPAMELILTQISSGHTTYLIHSLSKWLLEDIILLVKEIVSTSMFSKCGFMEPSLVNAYVGALPESTHPLVPCIEFIAKLAQQNDTTFEAAIHSKFLDLVLLTASRNRDAFDREHHSSSALAFATLSAPPLELQELWNIELEQYWPFKYTLLPSEMWCSTLTRRRR
;
A
#
# COMPACT_ATOMS: atom_id res chain seq x y z
N MET A 1 -54.18 -4.06 33.37
CA MET A 1 -53.12 -4.90 32.78
C MET A 1 -53.36 -4.95 31.27
N PRO A 2 -52.42 -4.62 30.38
CA PRO A 2 -51.01 -4.26 30.57
C PRO A 2 -50.67 -2.79 30.23
N ALA A 3 -49.56 -2.33 30.80
CA ALA A 3 -48.96 -1.02 30.61
C ALA A 3 -47.98 -1.03 29.43
N THR A 4 -48.02 0.04 28.64
CA THR A 4 -47.12 0.34 27.53
C THR A 4 -45.81 0.91 28.07
N ILE A 5 -44.73 0.15 27.93
CA ILE A 5 -43.35 0.63 28.16
C ILE A 5 -42.88 1.29 26.86
N ARG A 6 -42.76 2.62 26.88
CA ARG A 6 -42.04 3.41 25.89
C ARG A 6 -40.62 3.62 26.41
N ASP A 7 -39.67 2.89 25.84
CA ASP A 7 -38.26 3.18 26.05
C ASP A 7 -37.86 4.35 25.14
N HIS A 8 -37.63 5.50 25.79
CA HIS A 8 -36.98 6.65 25.20
C HIS A 8 -35.48 6.37 25.13
N GLU A 9 -34.97 6.14 23.92
CA GLU A 9 -33.53 6.17 23.67
C GLU A 9 -32.98 7.57 23.98
N ARG A 10 -32.07 7.59 24.94
CA ARG A 10 -31.35 8.74 25.45
C ARG A 10 -30.23 9.05 24.45
N PHE A 11 -30.42 10.11 23.66
CA PHE A 11 -29.39 10.70 22.82
C PHE A 11 -28.24 11.20 23.71
N GLU A 12 -27.17 10.42 23.82
CA GLU A 12 -25.91 10.89 24.41
C GLU A 12 -25.27 11.90 23.46
N SER A 13 -25.23 13.14 23.93
CA SER A 13 -24.61 14.27 23.25
C SER A 13 -23.09 14.06 23.20
N ARG A 14 -22.55 13.87 22.00
CA ARG A 14 -21.10 13.82 21.78
C ARG A 14 -20.47 15.19 22.09
N PRO A 15 -19.32 15.24 22.76
CA PRO A 15 -18.62 16.49 23.02
C PRO A 15 -18.03 17.05 21.72
N SER A 16 -18.42 18.29 21.42
CA SER A 16 -17.86 19.11 20.35
C SER A 16 -16.42 19.49 20.70
N PHE A 17 -15.45 18.91 20.00
CA PHE A 17 -14.06 19.34 20.06
C PHE A 17 -13.90 20.61 19.21
N ARG A 18 -13.93 21.77 19.87
CA ARG A 18 -13.41 23.02 19.32
C ARG A 18 -11.89 22.91 19.21
N TYR A 19 -11.36 23.01 18.00
CA TYR A 19 -9.98 23.40 17.79
C TYR A 19 -9.89 24.93 17.89
N ASP A 20 -9.35 25.41 19.01
CA ASP A 20 -8.89 26.79 19.10
C ASP A 20 -7.65 26.95 18.22
N GLN A 21 -7.81 27.68 17.11
CA GLN A 21 -6.69 28.17 16.31
C GLN A 21 -5.94 29.25 17.10
N ALA A 22 -4.84 28.86 17.71
CA ALA A 22 -3.81 29.79 18.18
C ALA A 22 -2.51 29.46 17.46
N SER A 23 -2.12 30.28 16.48
CA SER A 23 -0.69 30.44 16.14
C SER A 23 -0.48 31.71 15.31
N GLY A 24 -0.30 32.83 16.02
CA GLY A 24 0.52 33.92 15.52
C GLY A 24 1.99 33.50 15.62
N VAL A 25 2.61 33.13 14.51
CA VAL A 25 4.05 32.90 14.42
C VAL A 25 4.69 34.11 13.76
N LYS A 26 5.43 34.84 14.60
CA LYS A 26 6.38 35.90 14.24
C LYS A 26 7.45 35.35 13.30
N SER A 27 7.63 36.00 12.16
CA SER A 27 8.75 35.80 11.23
C SER A 27 10.10 36.03 11.92
N PRO A 28 11.10 35.15 11.76
CA PRO A 28 12.47 35.48 12.12
C PRO A 28 13.19 36.13 10.93
N GLU A 29 13.79 37.29 11.23
CA GLU A 29 14.65 38.08 10.37
C GLU A 29 15.85 37.29 9.85
N SER A 30 16.05 37.34 8.54
CA SER A 30 17.21 36.79 7.84
C SER A 30 18.43 37.69 8.06
N SER A 31 19.26 37.32 9.04
CA SER A 31 20.60 37.90 9.21
C SER A 31 21.58 37.16 8.30
N SER A 32 22.04 37.86 7.26
CA SER A 32 23.13 37.41 6.39
C SER A 32 24.46 37.47 7.15
N SER A 33 25.21 36.38 7.14
CA SER A 33 26.60 36.35 7.58
C SER A 33 27.42 35.51 6.61
N SER A 34 28.11 36.20 5.71
CA SER A 34 29.13 35.64 4.83
C SER A 34 30.34 35.22 5.66
N ALA A 35 30.61 33.92 5.72
CA ALA A 35 31.87 33.38 6.22
C ALA A 35 32.71 32.90 5.03
N THR A 36 33.80 33.62 4.77
CA THR A 36 34.87 33.28 3.84
C THR A 36 35.61 32.03 4.30
N ILE A 37 35.57 30.96 3.51
CA ILE A 37 36.32 29.71 3.75
C ILE A 37 37.68 29.82 3.05
N MET A 38 38.77 29.73 3.82
CA MET A 38 40.13 29.55 3.31
C MET A 38 40.42 28.06 3.04
N PRO A 39 41.18 27.72 1.98
CA PRO A 39 41.59 26.35 1.72
C PRO A 39 42.84 25.98 2.54
N SER A 40 42.71 24.99 3.43
CA SER A 40 43.84 24.41 4.17
C SER A 40 44.37 23.18 3.44
N THR A 41 45.53 23.34 2.81
CA THR A 41 46.34 22.29 2.21
C THR A 41 47.07 21.50 3.30
N ALA A 42 46.93 20.17 3.32
CA ALA A 42 47.77 19.29 4.13
C ALA A 42 48.19 18.03 3.34
N PRO A 43 49.39 17.48 3.60
CA PRO A 43 50.14 16.59 2.69
C PRO A 43 49.82 15.09 2.83
N PRO A 44 50.27 14.26 1.86
CA PRO A 44 50.05 12.82 1.85
C PRO A 44 51.19 12.08 2.55
N MET A 45 50.90 11.28 3.58
CA MET A 45 51.84 10.26 4.07
C MET A 45 51.12 9.08 4.71
N GLY A 46 51.63 7.88 4.42
CA GLY A 46 51.59 6.78 5.37
C GLY A 46 50.89 5.53 4.88
N GLY A 47 51.55 4.79 3.98
CA GLY A 47 51.17 3.42 3.67
C GLY A 47 51.22 2.54 4.92
N ARG A 48 50.09 1.89 5.23
CA ARG A 48 50.05 0.69 6.06
C ARG A 48 49.50 -0.46 5.23
N ARG A 49 50.40 -1.36 4.81
CA ARG A 49 50.05 -2.70 4.34
C ARG A 49 49.44 -3.45 5.52
N ILE A 50 48.11 -3.60 5.52
CA ILE A 50 47.43 -4.58 6.37
C ILE A 50 47.30 -5.84 5.53
N LEU A 51 47.97 -6.91 5.99
CA LEU A 51 47.82 -8.26 5.47
C LEU A 51 46.37 -8.70 5.64
N ARG A 52 45.61 -8.67 4.54
CA ARG A 52 44.29 -9.31 4.44
C ARG A 52 44.49 -10.82 4.49
N SER A 53 44.26 -11.41 5.65
CA SER A 53 43.92 -12.83 5.76
C SER A 53 42.52 -13.01 5.18
N SER A 54 42.42 -13.73 4.07
CA SER A 54 41.16 -14.12 3.43
C SER A 54 40.34 -15.01 4.37
N PRO A 55 39.14 -14.61 4.81
CA PRO A 55 38.19 -15.57 5.36
C PRO A 55 37.63 -16.38 4.20
N SER A 56 37.96 -17.68 4.15
CA SER A 56 37.26 -18.64 3.30
C SER A 56 35.77 -18.57 3.62
N MET A 57 34.98 -18.06 2.68
CA MET A 57 33.53 -18.19 2.72
C MET A 57 33.20 -19.66 2.49
N THR A 58 33.03 -20.40 3.59
CA THR A 58 32.25 -21.63 3.58
C THR A 58 30.86 -21.27 3.09
N SER A 59 30.55 -21.72 1.87
CA SER A 59 29.23 -21.72 1.29
C SER A 59 28.27 -22.45 2.23
N LEU A 60 27.55 -21.70 3.05
CA LEU A 60 26.30 -22.16 3.65
C LEU A 60 25.31 -22.26 2.50
N ALA A 61 25.36 -23.38 1.79
CA ALA A 61 24.29 -23.82 0.93
C ALA A 61 23.02 -23.82 1.77
N SER A 62 22.12 -22.89 1.45
CA SER A 62 20.76 -22.84 1.95
C SER A 62 20.00 -24.08 1.47
N SER A 63 20.30 -25.23 2.07
CA SER A 63 19.29 -26.26 2.23
C SER A 63 18.29 -25.71 3.23
N LEU A 64 17.28 -25.00 2.70
CA LEU A 64 15.97 -24.90 3.33
C LEU A 64 15.37 -26.31 3.33
N SER A 65 15.95 -27.20 4.15
CA SER A 65 15.28 -28.39 4.59
C SER A 65 14.04 -27.90 5.34
N SER A 66 12.89 -28.25 4.80
CA SER A 66 11.57 -28.12 5.41
C SER A 66 11.67 -28.29 6.92
N ILE A 67 11.71 -27.17 7.65
CA ILE A 67 11.52 -27.19 9.09
C ILE A 67 10.06 -27.54 9.28
N SER A 68 9.79 -28.84 9.38
CA SER A 68 8.55 -29.37 9.89
C SER A 68 8.46 -28.97 11.37
N ILE A 69 7.93 -27.77 11.63
CA ILE A 69 7.56 -27.30 12.99
C ILE A 69 6.32 -28.05 13.50
N TYR A 70 5.77 -28.96 12.70
CA TYR A 70 4.75 -29.90 13.15
C TYR A 70 5.44 -31.16 13.69
N THR A 71 6.12 -31.02 14.83
CA THR A 71 6.36 -32.20 15.66
C THR A 71 4.99 -32.63 16.17
N THR A 72 4.37 -33.60 15.50
CA THR A 72 3.24 -34.36 16.05
C THR A 72 3.75 -34.99 17.34
N THR A 73 3.47 -34.30 18.45
CA THR A 73 3.83 -34.75 19.79
C THR A 73 3.09 -36.05 20.05
N SER A 74 3.74 -37.17 19.79
CA SER A 74 3.34 -38.46 20.36
C SER A 74 3.50 -38.32 21.87
N SER A 75 2.40 -37.92 22.53
CA SER A 75 2.36 -37.54 23.94
C SER A 75 2.44 -38.78 24.82
N LYS A 76 3.64 -39.33 24.96
CA LYS A 76 3.95 -40.28 26.02
C LYS A 76 5.29 -39.93 26.68
N THR A 77 5.46 -38.65 27.00
CA THR A 77 6.49 -38.24 27.95
C THR A 77 6.08 -38.74 29.32
N THR A 78 6.86 -39.67 29.88
CA THR A 78 6.72 -40.13 31.25
C THR A 78 6.77 -38.93 32.20
N TRP A 79 5.85 -38.89 33.17
CA TRP A 79 5.77 -37.83 34.16
C TRP A 79 6.99 -37.92 35.08
N GLY A 80 8.00 -37.12 34.80
CA GLY A 80 9.16 -36.91 35.67
C GLY A 80 9.32 -35.42 35.99
N PRO A 81 9.91 -35.06 37.15
CA PRO A 81 10.15 -33.66 37.52
C PRO A 81 10.94 -32.86 36.46
N GLY A 82 11.80 -33.52 35.68
CA GLY A 82 12.50 -32.90 34.54
C GLY A 82 11.58 -32.50 33.37
N ALA A 83 10.43 -33.18 33.19
CA ALA A 83 9.48 -32.85 32.11
C ALA A 83 8.78 -31.51 32.34
N LEU A 84 8.52 -31.13 33.59
CA LEU A 84 7.91 -29.84 33.93
C LEU A 84 8.89 -28.69 33.68
N ALA A 85 10.15 -28.84 34.09
CA ALA A 85 11.20 -27.87 33.81
C ALA A 85 11.42 -27.69 32.30
N GLY A 86 11.45 -28.79 31.54
CA GLY A 86 11.56 -28.74 30.07
C GLY A 86 10.39 -28.00 29.40
N LYS A 87 9.15 -28.22 29.86
CA LYS A 87 7.97 -27.48 29.38
C LYS A 87 8.04 -25.99 29.72
N ALA A 88 8.51 -25.64 30.92
CA ALA A 88 8.66 -24.23 31.33
C ALA A 88 9.69 -23.50 30.48
N ILE A 89 10.86 -24.12 30.23
CA ILE A 89 11.91 -23.55 29.36
C ILE A 89 11.40 -23.41 27.92
N LEU A 90 10.70 -24.41 27.40
CA LEU A 90 10.11 -24.34 26.06
C LEU A 90 9.08 -23.21 25.95
N ALA A 91 8.21 -23.06 26.95
CA ALA A 91 7.22 -21.99 26.99
C ALA A 91 7.88 -20.61 27.05
N LEU A 92 8.91 -20.45 27.88
CA LEU A 92 9.71 -19.23 27.97
C LEU A 92 10.41 -18.90 26.65
N GLY A 93 11.03 -19.88 26.00
CA GLY A 93 11.67 -19.71 24.70
C GLY A 93 10.69 -19.26 23.62
N LYS A 94 9.50 -19.87 23.55
CA LYS A 94 8.43 -19.45 22.63
C LYS A 94 7.94 -18.04 22.93
N ALA A 95 7.79 -17.67 24.20
CA ALA A 95 7.39 -16.33 24.60
C ALA A 95 8.45 -15.28 24.25
N ALA A 96 9.73 -15.59 24.46
CA ALA A 96 10.85 -14.71 24.13
C ALA A 96 10.95 -14.45 22.62
N ILE A 97 10.82 -15.49 21.78
CA ILE A 97 10.84 -15.35 20.32
C ILE A 97 9.68 -14.46 19.85
N ARG A 98 8.45 -14.73 20.31
CA ARG A 98 7.28 -13.90 19.98
C ARG A 98 7.41 -12.46 20.49
N GLY A 99 8.05 -12.27 21.63
CA GLY A 99 8.33 -10.94 22.18
C GLY A 99 9.29 -10.15 21.30
N ALA A 100 10.38 -10.77 20.85
CA ALA A 100 11.36 -10.15 19.97
C ALA A 100 10.75 -9.76 18.61
N GLU A 101 9.97 -10.64 17.99
CA GLU A 101 9.26 -10.37 16.73
C GLU A 101 8.35 -9.14 16.85
N ARG A 102 7.56 -9.06 17.93
CA ARG A 102 6.68 -7.90 18.17
C ARG A 102 7.43 -6.59 18.30
N VAL A 103 8.59 -6.59 18.95
CA VAL A 103 9.42 -5.38 19.11
C VAL A 103 9.98 -4.93 17.76
N VAL A 104 10.47 -5.86 16.94
CA VAL A 104 10.99 -5.54 15.60
C VAL A 104 9.88 -4.96 14.71
N ILE A 105 8.71 -5.59 14.68
CA ILE A 105 7.57 -5.10 13.91
C ILE A 105 7.09 -3.73 14.41
N ALA A 106 6.98 -3.54 15.72
CA ALA A 106 6.59 -2.26 16.30
C ALA A 106 7.58 -1.15 15.94
N LYS A 107 8.88 -1.46 15.94
CA LYS A 107 9.92 -0.52 15.49
C LYS A 107 9.76 -0.16 14.01
N ARG A 108 9.55 -1.15 13.13
CA ARG A 108 9.31 -0.92 11.69
C ARG A 108 8.08 -0.05 11.46
N MET A 109 6.95 -0.35 12.11
CA MET A 109 5.73 0.47 12.05
C MET A 109 5.95 1.90 12.56
N ALA A 110 6.78 2.10 13.59
CA ALA A 110 7.11 3.44 14.07
C ALA A 110 7.93 4.22 13.03
N VAL A 111 8.90 3.58 12.37
CA VAL A 111 9.67 4.19 11.27
C VAL A 111 8.74 4.56 10.12
N LEU A 112 7.89 3.63 9.67
CA LEU A 112 6.90 3.85 8.62
C LEU A 112 6.03 5.08 8.88
N ARG A 113 5.44 5.17 10.08
CA ARG A 113 4.59 6.30 10.48
C ARG A 113 5.32 7.63 10.54
N SER A 114 6.63 7.63 10.82
CA SER A 114 7.41 8.87 10.88
C SER A 114 7.77 9.43 9.50
N HIS A 115 7.72 8.59 8.45
CA HIS A 115 8.09 8.97 7.09
C HIS A 115 6.88 9.20 6.17
N LEU A 116 5.68 8.78 6.57
CA LEU A 116 4.46 8.91 5.78
C LEU A 116 3.53 10.00 6.34
N PRO A 117 2.87 10.80 5.49
CA PRO A 117 2.84 10.69 4.02
C PRO A 117 4.09 11.26 3.34
N CYS A 118 4.60 10.55 2.33
CA CYS A 118 5.78 10.97 1.55
C CYS A 118 5.32 11.63 0.25
N SER A 119 5.76 12.85 -0.03
CA SER A 119 5.46 13.52 -1.30
C SER A 119 6.47 13.13 -2.38
N ASP A 120 5.98 12.84 -3.59
CA ASP A 120 6.80 12.45 -4.75
C ASP A 120 7.83 13.53 -5.14
N ASP A 121 7.61 14.81 -4.79
CA ASP A 121 8.52 15.92 -5.09
C ASP A 121 9.87 15.83 -4.38
N ARG A 122 9.99 14.97 -3.36
CA ARG A 122 11.22 14.77 -2.59
C ARG A 122 12.15 13.70 -3.18
N ALA A 123 12.01 13.37 -4.46
CA ALA A 123 12.89 12.48 -5.21
C ALA A 123 14.32 13.04 -5.37
N GLY A 124 15.01 13.21 -4.25
CA GLY A 124 16.44 13.44 -4.17
C GLY A 124 17.23 12.13 -4.26
N PRO A 125 18.56 12.19 -4.21
CA PRO A 125 19.47 11.03 -4.35
C PRO A 125 19.37 9.95 -3.25
N HIS A 126 18.42 10.07 -2.31
CA HIS A 126 18.18 9.13 -1.23
C HIS A 126 17.04 8.13 -1.52
N THR A 127 16.90 7.69 -2.78
CA THR A 127 15.84 6.76 -3.20
C THR A 127 15.91 5.41 -2.49
N SER A 128 17.12 4.91 -2.20
CA SER A 128 17.31 3.58 -1.62
C SER A 128 16.67 3.40 -0.24
N PHE A 129 16.68 4.45 0.60
CA PHE A 129 16.06 4.38 1.92
C PHE A 129 14.54 4.31 1.83
N MET A 130 13.94 5.08 0.91
CA MET A 130 12.49 5.05 0.72
C MET A 130 12.05 3.69 0.15
N ASP A 131 12.84 3.09 -0.73
CA ASP A 131 12.55 1.76 -1.24
C ASP A 131 12.44 0.73 -0.11
N GLU A 132 13.40 0.72 0.85
CA GLU A 132 13.35 -0.17 2.01
C GLU A 132 12.12 0.07 2.90
N VAL A 133 11.73 1.33 3.09
CA VAL A 133 10.56 1.71 3.87
C VAL A 133 9.28 1.21 3.19
N PHE A 134 9.15 1.36 1.87
CA PHE A 134 7.97 0.86 1.15
C PHE A 134 7.97 -0.68 1.03
N ASP A 135 9.13 -1.32 0.91
CA ASP A 135 9.23 -2.78 0.94
C ASP A 135 8.73 -3.34 2.30
N ASP A 136 9.14 -2.72 3.42
CA ASP A 136 8.64 -3.05 4.76
C ASP A 136 7.12 -2.77 4.88
N LEU A 137 6.61 -1.71 4.25
CA LEU A 137 5.18 -1.37 4.28
C LEU A 137 4.34 -2.44 3.59
N VAL A 138 4.72 -2.84 2.38
CA VAL A 138 3.99 -3.85 1.61
C VAL A 138 4.08 -5.21 2.30
N GLU A 139 5.25 -5.57 2.85
CA GLU A 139 5.45 -6.79 3.65
C GLU A 139 4.48 -6.84 4.85
N LEU A 140 4.42 -5.79 5.66
CA LEU A 140 3.54 -5.76 6.84
C LEU A 140 2.03 -5.73 6.49
N SER A 141 1.69 -5.41 5.24
CA SER A 141 0.31 -5.43 4.74
C SER A 141 -0.17 -6.81 4.26
N ARG A 142 0.71 -7.82 4.18
CA ARG A 142 0.36 -9.14 3.65
C ARG A 142 -0.74 -9.83 4.46
N PRO A 143 -1.80 -10.32 3.79
CA PRO A 143 -2.84 -11.10 4.46
C PRO A 143 -2.25 -12.42 4.99
N GLU A 144 -2.83 -12.92 6.09
CA GLU A 144 -2.49 -14.19 6.76
C GLU A 144 -1.09 -14.27 7.42
N LEU A 145 -0.13 -13.46 6.98
CA LEU A 145 1.22 -13.45 7.54
C LEU A 145 1.32 -12.63 8.83
N TYR A 146 0.63 -11.49 8.89
CA TYR A 146 0.59 -10.60 10.05
C TYR A 146 -0.81 -10.53 10.65
N PRO A 147 -0.93 -10.39 11.98
CA PRO A 147 -2.24 -10.18 12.61
C PRO A 147 -2.82 -8.82 12.22
N ASP A 148 -4.14 -8.71 12.25
CA ASP A 148 -4.88 -7.49 11.89
C ASP A 148 -4.42 -6.23 12.64
N SER A 149 -3.93 -6.39 13.88
CA SER A 149 -3.35 -5.30 14.67
C SER A 149 -2.13 -4.60 14.04
N ILE A 150 -1.46 -5.27 13.11
CA ILE A 150 -0.31 -4.75 12.35
C ILE A 150 -0.74 -4.45 10.91
N ARG A 151 -1.48 -5.38 10.31
CA ARG A 151 -1.90 -5.32 8.91
C ARG A 151 -2.80 -4.13 8.61
N ILE A 152 -3.81 -3.88 9.44
CA ILE A 152 -4.76 -2.76 9.24
C ILE A 152 -3.99 -1.42 9.24
N PRO A 153 -3.14 -1.10 10.24
CA PRO A 153 -2.34 0.12 10.19
C PRO A 153 -1.41 0.25 8.98
N ALA A 154 -0.82 -0.85 8.50
CA ALA A 154 0.00 -0.82 7.28
C ALA A 154 -0.88 -0.51 6.05
N MET A 155 -2.05 -1.13 5.96
CA MET A 155 -3.02 -0.87 4.90
C MET A 155 -3.58 0.56 4.95
N GLU A 156 -3.84 1.12 6.14
CA GLU A 156 -4.22 2.54 6.31
C GLU A 156 -3.19 3.48 5.67
N LEU A 157 -1.89 3.20 5.88
CA LEU A 157 -0.80 3.98 5.31
C LEU A 157 -0.75 3.84 3.78
N ILE A 158 -0.92 2.64 3.23
CA ILE A 158 -1.00 2.40 1.79
C ILE A 158 -2.17 3.19 1.18
N LEU A 159 -3.36 3.08 1.76
CA LEU A 159 -4.56 3.77 1.31
C LEU A 159 -4.42 5.30 1.40
N THR A 160 -3.76 5.79 2.45
CA THR A 160 -3.42 7.21 2.61
C THR A 160 -2.48 7.68 1.48
N GLN A 161 -1.48 6.89 1.10
CA GLN A 161 -0.61 7.23 -0.05
C GLN A 161 -1.39 7.25 -1.36
N ILE A 162 -2.22 6.24 -1.61
CA ILE A 162 -3.05 6.15 -2.82
C ILE A 162 -3.99 7.35 -2.93
N SER A 163 -4.73 7.67 -1.87
CA SER A 163 -5.66 8.80 -1.84
C SER A 163 -4.97 10.16 -2.02
N SER A 164 -3.75 10.32 -1.50
CA SER A 164 -2.93 11.53 -1.72
C SER A 164 -2.31 11.62 -3.12
N GLY A 165 -2.34 10.54 -3.90
CA GLY A 165 -1.73 10.45 -5.24
C GLY A 165 -0.22 10.21 -5.26
N HIS A 166 0.46 10.24 -4.11
CA HIS A 166 1.89 9.99 -3.97
C HIS A 166 2.18 8.48 -3.94
N THR A 167 2.31 7.90 -5.13
CA THR A 167 2.32 6.43 -5.30
C THR A 167 3.59 5.92 -5.96
N THR A 168 4.54 6.79 -6.30
CA THR A 168 5.69 6.44 -7.13
C THR A 168 6.57 5.37 -6.47
N TYR A 169 6.92 5.55 -5.20
CA TYR A 169 7.72 4.57 -4.43
C TYR A 169 6.96 3.28 -4.15
N LEU A 170 5.66 3.36 -3.88
CA LEU A 170 4.82 2.18 -3.66
C LEU A 170 4.75 1.31 -4.92
N ILE A 171 4.55 1.94 -6.08
CA ILE A 171 4.54 1.26 -7.38
C ILE A 171 5.91 0.61 -7.65
N HIS A 172 7.00 1.32 -7.37
CA HIS A 172 8.35 0.78 -7.54
C HIS A 172 8.61 -0.45 -6.65
N SER A 173 8.21 -0.39 -5.37
CA SER A 173 8.30 -1.53 -4.46
C SER A 173 7.49 -2.72 -4.95
N LEU A 174 6.22 -2.51 -5.32
CA LEU A 174 5.33 -3.57 -5.82
C LEU A 174 5.82 -4.22 -7.12
N SER A 175 6.55 -3.50 -7.97
CA SER A 175 7.08 -4.07 -9.22
C SER A 175 8.11 -5.20 -9.00
N LYS A 176 8.69 -5.30 -7.79
CA LYS A 176 9.67 -6.32 -7.39
C LYS A 176 9.03 -7.58 -6.82
N TRP A 177 7.73 -7.54 -6.56
CA TRP A 177 7.01 -8.58 -5.84
C TRP A 177 6.53 -9.71 -6.77
N LEU A 178 6.15 -10.83 -6.16
CA LEU A 178 5.55 -11.96 -6.86
C LEU A 178 4.11 -11.62 -7.30
N LEU A 179 3.70 -12.19 -8.44
CA LEU A 179 2.39 -11.97 -9.05
C LEU A 179 1.24 -12.19 -8.05
N GLU A 180 1.28 -13.29 -7.30
CA GLU A 180 0.23 -13.68 -6.38
C GLU A 180 0.05 -12.68 -5.24
N ASP A 181 1.17 -12.17 -4.70
CA ASP A 181 1.14 -11.20 -3.62
C ASP A 181 0.60 -9.83 -4.12
N ILE A 182 0.96 -9.42 -5.34
CA ILE A 182 0.42 -8.21 -5.97
C ILE A 182 -1.09 -8.37 -6.18
N ILE A 183 -1.56 -9.51 -6.70
CA ILE A 183 -2.99 -9.79 -6.89
C ILE A 183 -3.76 -9.66 -5.57
N LEU A 184 -3.26 -10.28 -4.50
CA LEU A 184 -3.92 -10.23 -3.19
C LEU A 184 -4.02 -8.80 -2.66
N LEU A 185 -2.92 -8.04 -2.73
CA LEU A 185 -2.91 -6.65 -2.26
C LEU A 185 -3.84 -5.76 -3.09
N VAL A 186 -3.73 -5.81 -4.43
CA VAL A 186 -4.57 -4.98 -5.30
C VAL A 186 -6.04 -5.36 -5.14
N LYS A 187 -6.36 -6.65 -4.98
CA LYS A 187 -7.73 -7.10 -4.70
C LYS A 187 -8.26 -6.53 -3.39
N GLU A 188 -7.42 -6.46 -2.35
CA GLU A 188 -7.78 -5.84 -1.08
C GLU A 188 -7.99 -4.32 -1.23
N ILE A 189 -7.14 -3.63 -1.99
CA ILE A 189 -7.29 -2.19 -2.31
C ILE A 189 -8.59 -1.94 -3.08
N VAL A 190 -8.88 -2.75 -4.10
CA VAL A 190 -10.12 -2.65 -4.91
C VAL A 190 -11.33 -2.87 -4.02
N SER A 191 -11.33 -3.95 -3.23
CA SER A 191 -12.42 -4.28 -2.29
C SER A 191 -12.64 -3.15 -1.28
N THR A 192 -11.54 -2.55 -0.82
CA THR A 192 -11.56 -1.43 0.11
C THR A 192 -12.18 -0.20 -0.55
N SER A 193 -11.72 0.16 -1.74
CA SER A 193 -12.23 1.33 -2.47
C SER A 193 -13.73 1.26 -2.80
N MET A 194 -14.31 0.06 -2.90
CA MET A 194 -15.73 -0.16 -3.16
C MET A 194 -16.63 0.00 -1.91
N PHE A 195 -16.23 0.87 -0.96
CA PHE A 195 -16.84 1.15 0.35
C PHE A 195 -18.38 1.09 0.44
N SER A 196 -19.08 1.46 -0.64
CA SER A 196 -20.52 1.72 -0.62
C SER A 196 -21.42 0.48 -0.57
N LYS A 197 -20.91 -0.76 -0.73
CA LYS A 197 -21.80 -1.94 -0.85
C LYS A 197 -21.43 -3.16 -0.01
N CYS A 198 -20.19 -3.29 0.44
CA CYS A 198 -19.76 -4.57 0.98
C CYS A 198 -19.97 -4.77 2.49
N GLY A 199 -20.23 -3.75 3.32
CA GLY A 199 -20.60 -3.92 4.74
C GLY A 199 -19.57 -4.62 5.66
N PHE A 200 -18.50 -5.18 5.12
CA PHE A 200 -17.48 -5.96 5.82
C PHE A 200 -16.17 -5.19 6.06
N MET A 201 -16.13 -3.91 5.68
CA MET A 201 -14.91 -3.13 5.80
C MET A 201 -14.69 -2.60 7.21
N GLU A 202 -13.43 -2.64 7.61
CA GLU A 202 -12.97 -2.03 8.84
C GLU A 202 -13.07 -0.49 8.71
N PRO A 203 -13.79 0.21 9.61
CA PRO A 203 -14.06 1.63 9.48
C PRO A 203 -12.81 2.53 9.48
N SER A 204 -11.72 2.13 10.15
CA SER A 204 -10.49 2.93 10.20
C SER A 204 -9.84 3.06 8.82
N LEU A 205 -9.81 1.99 8.01
CA LEU A 205 -9.34 2.03 6.63
C LEU A 205 -10.14 3.02 5.75
N VAL A 206 -11.47 3.02 5.90
CA VAL A 206 -12.35 3.95 5.19
C VAL A 206 -12.04 5.39 5.57
N ASN A 207 -11.93 5.64 6.88
CA ASN A 207 -11.66 6.97 7.41
C ASN A 207 -10.26 7.48 7.02
N ALA A 208 -9.25 6.60 7.01
CA ALA A 208 -7.90 6.92 6.57
C ALA A 208 -7.90 7.31 5.09
N TYR A 209 -8.55 6.52 4.24
CA TYR A 209 -8.64 6.78 2.80
C TYR A 209 -9.41 8.07 2.48
N VAL A 210 -10.61 8.23 3.05
CA VAL A 210 -11.46 9.41 2.80
C VAL A 210 -10.86 10.67 3.42
N GLY A 211 -10.22 10.56 4.59
CA GLY A 211 -9.61 11.69 5.28
C GLY A 211 -8.38 12.26 4.59
N ALA A 212 -7.71 11.48 3.74
CA ALA A 212 -6.56 11.91 2.95
C ALA A 212 -6.93 12.34 1.52
N LEU A 213 -8.20 12.23 1.13
CA LEU A 213 -8.69 12.58 -0.20
C LEU A 213 -8.86 14.11 -0.33
N PRO A 214 -8.46 14.72 -1.47
CA PRO A 214 -8.79 16.12 -1.75
C PRO A 214 -10.31 16.32 -1.85
N GLU A 215 -10.82 17.45 -1.33
CA GLU A 215 -12.27 17.72 -1.22
C GLU A 215 -13.06 17.60 -2.53
N SER A 216 -12.39 17.84 -3.67
CA SER A 216 -13.01 17.84 -5.01
C SER A 216 -12.90 16.51 -5.76
N THR A 217 -12.28 15.48 -5.18
CA THR A 217 -11.94 14.26 -5.91
C THR A 217 -12.91 13.14 -5.58
N HIS A 218 -13.40 12.44 -6.61
CA HIS A 218 -14.24 11.27 -6.40
C HIS A 218 -13.42 10.13 -5.73
N PRO A 219 -13.94 9.44 -4.70
CA PRO A 219 -13.18 8.46 -3.92
C PRO A 219 -12.55 7.34 -4.74
N LEU A 220 -13.12 6.93 -5.87
CA LEU A 220 -12.55 5.85 -6.69
C LEU A 220 -11.40 6.28 -7.60
N VAL A 221 -11.26 7.58 -7.88
CA VAL A 221 -10.31 8.09 -8.89
C VAL A 221 -8.85 7.78 -8.50
N PRO A 222 -8.38 8.05 -7.28
CA PRO A 222 -6.99 7.77 -6.93
C PRO A 222 -6.64 6.29 -6.98
N CYS A 223 -7.54 5.40 -6.55
CA CYS A 223 -7.34 3.95 -6.70
C CYS A 223 -7.23 3.54 -8.16
N ILE A 224 -8.08 4.08 -9.03
CA ILE A 224 -8.03 3.75 -10.47
C ILE A 224 -6.73 4.26 -11.10
N GLU A 225 -6.33 5.49 -10.79
CA GLU A 225 -5.07 6.06 -11.29
C GLU A 225 -3.87 5.27 -10.77
N PHE A 226 -3.87 4.86 -9.51
CA PHE A 226 -2.83 4.02 -8.92
C PHE A 226 -2.70 2.68 -9.63
N ILE A 227 -3.80 1.93 -9.78
CA ILE A 227 -3.77 0.60 -10.41
C ILE A 227 -3.40 0.73 -11.89
N ALA A 228 -3.87 1.77 -12.59
CA ALA A 228 -3.48 2.02 -13.96
C ALA A 228 -1.97 2.30 -14.09
N LYS A 229 -1.39 3.15 -13.22
CA LYS A 229 0.06 3.41 -13.19
C LYS A 229 0.87 2.16 -12.81
N LEU A 230 0.33 1.33 -11.91
CA LEU A 230 0.94 0.06 -11.52
C LEU A 230 0.99 -0.89 -12.71
N ALA A 231 -0.14 -1.09 -13.40
CA ALA A 231 -0.23 -1.95 -14.58
C ALA A 231 0.67 -1.51 -15.75
N GLN A 232 1.11 -0.26 -15.77
CA GLN A 232 2.05 0.25 -16.78
C GLN A 232 3.52 -0.08 -16.51
N GLN A 233 3.87 -0.62 -15.33
CA GLN A 233 5.27 -0.86 -15.00
C GLN A 233 5.84 -2.08 -15.71
N ASN A 234 5.12 -3.20 -15.70
CA ASN A 234 5.53 -4.47 -16.31
C ASN A 234 4.33 -5.40 -16.54
N ASP A 235 4.54 -6.46 -17.33
CA ASP A 235 3.47 -7.41 -17.69
C ASP A 235 2.88 -8.13 -16.46
N THR A 236 3.70 -8.44 -15.46
CA THR A 236 3.27 -9.06 -14.20
C THR A 236 2.29 -8.17 -13.43
N THR A 237 2.56 -6.88 -13.31
CA THR A 237 1.68 -5.91 -12.65
C THR A 237 0.40 -5.67 -13.45
N PHE A 238 0.47 -5.74 -14.78
CA PHE A 238 -0.71 -5.67 -15.63
C PHE A 238 -1.61 -6.90 -15.40
N GLU A 239 -1.04 -8.11 -15.46
CA GLU A 239 -1.74 -9.36 -15.19
C GLU A 239 -2.39 -9.34 -13.79
N ALA A 240 -1.66 -8.85 -12.79
CA ALA A 240 -2.17 -8.71 -11.43
C ALA A 240 -3.42 -7.81 -11.36
N ALA A 241 -3.41 -6.68 -12.08
CA ALA A 241 -4.54 -5.76 -12.14
C ALA A 241 -5.79 -6.41 -12.78
N ILE A 242 -5.62 -7.25 -13.80
CA ILE A 242 -6.74 -7.98 -14.40
C ILE A 242 -7.35 -8.96 -13.38
N HIS A 243 -6.52 -9.78 -12.74
CA HIS A 243 -6.99 -10.77 -11.77
C HIS A 243 -7.57 -10.18 -10.48
N SER A 244 -7.18 -8.96 -10.12
CA SER A 244 -7.67 -8.28 -8.92
C SER A 244 -9.07 -7.66 -9.07
N LYS A 245 -9.78 -7.93 -10.18
CA LYS A 245 -11.09 -7.34 -10.50
C LYS A 245 -11.07 -5.82 -10.63
N PHE A 246 -9.95 -5.30 -11.14
CA PHE A 246 -9.83 -3.86 -11.46
C PHE A 246 -10.85 -3.41 -12.50
N LEU A 247 -11.17 -4.27 -13.48
CA LEU A 247 -12.20 -3.99 -14.49
C LEU A 247 -13.56 -3.70 -13.87
N ASP A 248 -13.94 -4.44 -12.83
CA ASP A 248 -15.19 -4.22 -12.10
C ASP A 248 -15.21 -2.81 -11.48
N LEU A 249 -14.07 -2.34 -10.97
CA LEU A 249 -13.93 -0.99 -10.42
C LEU A 249 -14.09 0.10 -11.48
N VAL A 250 -13.49 -0.11 -12.65
CA VAL A 250 -13.56 0.82 -13.78
C VAL A 250 -14.99 0.89 -14.33
N LEU A 251 -15.65 -0.26 -14.53
CA LEU A 251 -17.04 -0.34 -14.98
C LEU A 251 -18.01 0.25 -13.97
N LEU A 252 -17.80 0.02 -12.67
CA LEU A 252 -18.59 0.63 -11.60
C LEU A 252 -18.48 2.16 -11.62
N THR A 253 -17.28 2.68 -11.87
CA THR A 253 -17.05 4.13 -11.96
C THR A 253 -17.66 4.74 -13.22
N ALA A 254 -17.57 4.03 -14.35
CA ALA A 254 -18.16 4.46 -15.62
C ALA A 254 -19.69 4.48 -15.54
N SER A 255 -20.31 3.45 -14.97
CA SER A 255 -21.77 3.39 -14.80
C SER A 255 -22.28 4.52 -13.90
N ARG A 256 -21.58 4.81 -12.80
CA ARG A 256 -21.94 5.91 -11.90
C ARG A 256 -21.75 7.29 -12.53
N ASN A 257 -20.73 7.47 -13.37
CA ASN A 257 -20.51 8.72 -14.09
C ASN A 257 -21.54 8.96 -15.19
N ARG A 258 -22.12 7.92 -15.78
CA ARG A 258 -23.17 8.07 -16.82
C ARG A 258 -24.37 8.84 -16.30
N ASP A 259 -24.72 8.63 -15.04
CA ASP A 259 -25.84 9.32 -14.37
C ASP A 259 -25.48 10.77 -13.99
N ALA A 260 -24.18 11.09 -13.88
CA ALA A 260 -23.67 12.41 -13.55
C ALA A 260 -23.32 13.25 -14.81
N PHE A 261 -23.13 12.62 -15.97
CA PHE A 261 -22.59 13.22 -17.19
C PHE A 261 -23.48 14.30 -17.82
N ASP A 262 -24.74 14.42 -17.36
CA ASP A 262 -25.62 15.53 -17.75
C ASP A 262 -25.22 16.88 -17.11
N ARG A 263 -24.24 16.91 -16.20
CA ARG A 263 -23.80 18.14 -15.51
C ARG A 263 -22.26 18.25 -15.45
N GLU A 264 -21.69 18.92 -16.45
CA GLU A 264 -20.36 19.55 -16.51
C GLU A 264 -19.05 18.74 -16.26
N HIS A 265 -18.15 18.89 -17.23
CA HIS A 265 -16.67 18.83 -17.21
C HIS A 265 -15.92 18.01 -16.14
N HIS A 266 -15.72 16.70 -16.35
CA HIS A 266 -14.61 15.97 -15.71
C HIS A 266 -13.79 15.12 -16.69
N SER A 267 -12.47 15.35 -16.70
CA SER A 267 -11.50 14.76 -17.64
C SER A 267 -10.70 13.57 -17.07
N SER A 268 -10.74 13.31 -15.76
CA SER A 268 -9.90 12.26 -15.13
C SER A 268 -10.35 10.83 -15.44
N SER A 269 -11.65 10.54 -15.50
CA SER A 269 -12.13 9.19 -15.81
C SER A 269 -11.79 8.79 -17.26
N ALA A 270 -11.87 9.74 -18.18
CA ALA A 270 -11.44 9.53 -19.57
C ALA A 270 -9.94 9.21 -19.69
N LEU A 271 -9.10 9.82 -18.84
CA LEU A 271 -7.67 9.52 -18.80
C LEU A 271 -7.40 8.10 -18.31
N ALA A 272 -8.06 7.63 -17.25
CA ALA A 272 -7.92 6.25 -16.78
C ALA A 272 -8.29 5.22 -17.87
N PHE A 273 -9.40 5.45 -18.57
CA PHE A 273 -9.80 4.63 -19.71
C PHE A 273 -8.80 4.71 -20.87
N ALA A 274 -8.29 5.89 -21.19
CA ALA A 274 -7.26 6.05 -22.23
C ALA A 274 -5.95 5.34 -21.85
N THR A 275 -5.60 5.35 -20.56
CA THR A 275 -4.41 4.69 -20.00
C THR A 275 -4.50 3.17 -20.15
N LEU A 276 -5.70 2.60 -20.00
CA LEU A 276 -6.00 1.18 -20.23
C LEU A 276 -6.20 0.81 -21.70
N SER A 277 -6.44 1.79 -22.58
CA SER A 277 -6.77 1.53 -23.99
C SER A 277 -5.58 1.11 -24.86
N ALA A 278 -4.36 1.14 -24.32
CA ALA A 278 -3.16 0.66 -24.99
C ALA A 278 -2.48 -0.44 -24.15
N PRO A 279 -3.13 -1.60 -23.92
CA PRO A 279 -2.49 -2.71 -23.23
C PRO A 279 -1.34 -3.27 -24.09
N PRO A 280 -0.31 -3.89 -23.48
CA PRO A 280 0.68 -4.67 -24.22
C PRO A 280 -0.01 -5.67 -25.15
N LEU A 281 0.50 -5.85 -26.38
CA LEU A 281 -0.15 -6.68 -27.42
C LEU A 281 -0.45 -8.11 -26.93
N GLU A 282 0.43 -8.67 -26.11
CA GLU A 282 0.30 -10.02 -25.54
C GLU A 282 -0.86 -10.13 -24.53
N LEU A 283 -1.19 -9.03 -23.86
CA LEU A 283 -2.25 -8.97 -22.84
C LEU A 283 -3.55 -8.39 -23.38
N GLN A 284 -3.56 -7.91 -24.62
CA GLN A 284 -4.75 -7.42 -25.30
C GLN A 284 -5.78 -8.54 -25.51
N GLU A 285 -5.35 -9.78 -25.76
CA GLU A 285 -6.26 -10.93 -25.86
C GLU A 285 -6.96 -11.22 -24.54
N LEU A 286 -6.22 -11.25 -23.42
CA LEU A 286 -6.80 -11.43 -22.08
C LEU A 286 -7.77 -10.30 -21.73
N TRP A 287 -7.39 -9.06 -22.02
CA TRP A 287 -8.25 -7.90 -21.86
C TRP A 287 -9.56 -8.03 -22.64
N ASN A 288 -9.48 -8.47 -23.90
CA ASN A 288 -10.65 -8.68 -24.75
C ASN A 288 -11.54 -9.82 -24.24
N ILE A 289 -10.96 -10.94 -23.79
CA ILE A 289 -11.71 -12.08 -23.24
C ILE A 289 -12.50 -11.65 -22.00
N GLU A 290 -11.85 -10.94 -21.07
CA GLU A 290 -12.51 -10.49 -19.84
C GLU A 290 -13.59 -9.45 -20.19
N LEU A 291 -13.31 -8.50 -21.10
CA LEU A 291 -14.33 -7.57 -21.59
C LEU A 291 -15.52 -8.27 -22.24
N GLU A 292 -15.31 -9.31 -23.04
CA GLU A 292 -16.39 -10.09 -23.65
C GLU A 292 -17.24 -10.81 -22.60
N GLN A 293 -16.62 -11.31 -21.51
CA GLN A 293 -17.35 -11.91 -20.40
C GLN A 293 -18.25 -10.90 -19.67
N TYR A 294 -17.76 -9.68 -19.45
CA TYR A 294 -18.51 -8.65 -18.74
C TYR A 294 -19.49 -7.87 -19.62
N TRP A 295 -19.26 -7.84 -20.94
CA TRP A 295 -20.04 -7.06 -21.89
C TRP A 295 -20.39 -7.89 -23.14
N PRO A 296 -21.21 -8.96 -23.01
CA PRO A 296 -21.55 -9.85 -24.12
C PRO A 296 -22.38 -9.16 -25.22
N PHE A 297 -22.87 -7.95 -24.97
CA PHE A 297 -23.46 -7.12 -26.01
C PHE A 297 -22.34 -6.58 -26.88
N LYS A 298 -22.17 -7.20 -28.05
CA LYS A 298 -21.53 -6.59 -29.22
C LYS A 298 -22.22 -5.26 -29.52
N TYR A 299 -21.81 -4.19 -28.84
CA TYR A 299 -21.84 -2.89 -29.48
C TYR A 299 -20.95 -3.07 -30.69
N THR A 300 -21.54 -3.03 -31.88
CA THR A 300 -20.82 -2.75 -33.12
C THR A 300 -19.86 -1.63 -32.80
N LEU A 301 -18.57 -1.99 -32.74
CA LEU A 301 -17.46 -1.11 -32.41
C LEU A 301 -17.72 0.24 -33.09
N LEU A 302 -18.02 1.27 -32.31
CA LEU A 302 -17.67 2.61 -32.75
C LEU A 302 -16.16 2.51 -33.03
N PRO A 303 -15.71 2.78 -34.27
CA PRO A 303 -14.35 2.49 -34.68
C PRO A 303 -13.36 3.03 -33.65
N SER A 304 -12.28 2.29 -33.39
CA SER A 304 -11.18 2.73 -32.52
C SER A 304 -10.69 4.16 -32.87
N GLU A 305 -10.95 4.63 -34.09
CA GLU A 305 -10.73 6.00 -34.56
C GLU A 305 -11.54 7.08 -33.82
N MET A 306 -12.70 6.77 -33.24
CA MET A 306 -13.51 7.75 -32.50
C MET A 306 -12.97 8.06 -31.10
N TRP A 307 -12.27 7.12 -30.47
CA TRP A 307 -11.64 7.35 -29.18
C TRP A 307 -10.34 8.16 -29.31
N CYS A 308 -9.55 7.92 -30.37
CA CYS A 308 -8.35 8.70 -30.67
C CYS A 308 -8.63 10.13 -31.17
N SER A 309 -9.72 10.35 -31.93
CA SER A 309 -10.04 11.68 -32.47
C SER A 309 -10.55 12.67 -31.42
N THR A 310 -11.14 12.19 -30.33
CA THR A 310 -11.63 13.05 -29.23
C THR A 310 -10.48 13.58 -28.35
N LEU A 311 -9.36 12.84 -28.25
CA LEU A 311 -8.16 13.28 -27.53
C LEU A 311 -7.25 14.18 -28.38
N THR A 312 -7.17 13.95 -29.69
CA THR A 312 -6.32 14.76 -30.59
C THR A 312 -6.88 16.17 -30.84
N ARG A 313 -8.18 16.41 -30.63
CA ARG A 313 -8.81 17.74 -30.79
C ARG A 313 -8.57 18.70 -29.63
N ARG A 314 -7.94 18.25 -28.53
CA ARG A 314 -7.71 19.05 -27.31
C ARG A 314 -6.27 19.57 -27.14
N ARG A 315 -5.40 19.36 -28.14
CA ARG A 315 -4.02 19.89 -28.20
C ARG A 315 -3.81 20.95 -29.30
N ARG A 316 -4.87 21.63 -29.72
CA ARG A 316 -4.78 22.90 -30.47
C ARG A 316 -5.58 23.98 -29.76
#